data_AF-A0A377DGJ5-F1
#
_entry.id   AF-A0A377DGJ5-F1
#
_cell.length_a   1.000
_cell.length_b   1.000
_cell.length_c   1.000
_cell.angle_alpha   90.00
_cell.angle_beta   90.00
_cell.angle_gamma   90.00
#
_symmetry.space_group_name_H-M   'P 1'
#
loop_
_entity.id
_entity.type
_entity.pdbx_description
1 polymer ?
#
loop_
_entity_poly.entity_id
_entity_poly.type
_entity_poly.pdbx_seq_one_letter_code
_entity_poly.pdbx_strand_id
1 'polypeptide(L)'
;MLHTANPVIKHKAGLLNLAEELSNVSKACKIMGVSRETFYRYRELAAEGGVDAQINRSRRAPNLKNRTDEATEQAVVDYTVAFPTHVSTGPATSCVNRGFFISDSGVRSVWLLHNLENLKRRY
;
A
#
# COMPACT_ATOMS: atom_id res chain seq x y z
N MET A 1 17.38 -22.19 3.61
CA MET A 1 15.93 -22.26 3.95
C MET A 1 15.41 -20.95 4.55
N LEU A 2 14.51 -20.30 3.81
CA LEU A 2 13.80 -19.08 4.19
C LEU A 2 12.57 -19.44 5.05
N HIS A 3 12.53 -18.95 6.29
CA HIS A 3 11.41 -19.16 7.21
C HIS A 3 10.53 -17.90 7.27
N THR A 4 9.22 -18.09 7.18
CA THR A 4 8.25 -17.00 7.38
C THR A 4 7.00 -17.51 8.09
N ALA A 5 6.55 -16.75 9.09
CA ALA A 5 5.29 -17.00 9.80
C ALA A 5 4.08 -16.38 9.08
N ASN A 6 4.31 -15.53 8.07
CA ASN A 6 3.24 -14.79 7.39
C ASN A 6 2.62 -15.64 6.25
N PRO A 7 1.33 -16.01 6.34
CA PRO A 7 0.69 -16.88 5.36
C PRO A 7 0.66 -16.27 3.95
N VAL A 8 0.73 -14.93 3.84
CA VAL A 8 0.70 -14.19 2.56
C VAL A 8 1.95 -14.46 1.71
N ILE A 9 3.10 -14.69 2.34
CA ILE A 9 4.39 -14.88 1.65
C ILE A 9 4.89 -16.30 1.69
N LYS A 10 4.21 -17.20 2.42
CA LYS A 10 4.56 -18.62 2.53
C LYS A 10 4.74 -19.30 1.16
N HIS A 11 3.84 -19.04 0.21
CA HIS A 11 3.93 -19.61 -1.14
C HIS A 11 5.17 -19.10 -1.91
N LYS A 12 5.52 -17.81 -1.75
CA LYS A 12 6.67 -17.18 -2.42
C LYS A 12 8.00 -17.66 -1.83
N ALA A 13 8.08 -17.74 -0.50
CA ALA A 13 9.22 -18.31 0.21
C ALA A 13 9.40 -19.81 -0.11
N GLY A 14 8.29 -20.56 -0.21
CA GLY A 14 8.29 -21.96 -0.60
C GLY A 14 8.90 -22.21 -1.99
N LEU A 15 8.65 -21.33 -2.95
CA LEU A 15 9.25 -21.41 -4.29
C LEU A 15 10.78 -21.28 -4.26
N LEU A 16 11.29 -20.35 -3.46
CA LEU A 16 12.74 -20.15 -3.32
C LEU A 16 13.40 -21.34 -2.62
N ASN A 17 12.76 -21.87 -1.57
CA ASN A 17 13.25 -23.06 -0.87
C ASN A 17 13.23 -24.31 -1.78
N LEU A 18 12.16 -24.51 -2.54
CA LEU A 18 12.04 -25.64 -3.47
C LEU A 18 13.12 -25.59 -4.57
N ALA A 19 13.47 -24.39 -5.04
CA ALA A 19 14.54 -24.23 -6.02
C ALA A 19 15.92 -24.53 -5.43
N GLU A 20 16.17 -24.20 -4.16
CA GLU A 20 17.39 -24.52 -3.41
C GLU A 20 17.51 -26.04 -3.21
N GLU A 21 16.46 -26.70 -2.73
CA GLU A 21 16.42 -28.16 -2.51
C GLU A 21 16.63 -28.96 -3.80
N LEU A 22 15.99 -28.54 -4.89
CA LEU A 22 16.11 -29.22 -6.18
C LEU A 22 17.38 -28.83 -6.95
N SER A 23 18.10 -27.79 -6.53
CA SER A 23 19.16 -27.13 -7.30
C SER A 23 18.75 -26.84 -8.76
N ASN A 24 17.44 -26.63 -9.01
CA ASN A 24 16.87 -26.48 -10.34
C ASN A 24 15.65 -25.57 -10.34
N VAL A 25 15.87 -24.32 -10.77
CA VAL A 25 14.84 -23.27 -10.84
C VAL A 25 13.70 -23.64 -11.79
N SER A 26 14.00 -24.17 -12.97
CA SER A 26 12.99 -24.50 -13.98
C SER A 26 12.03 -25.59 -13.50
N LYS A 27 12.55 -26.60 -12.80
CA LYS A 27 11.75 -27.70 -12.23
C LYS A 27 10.89 -27.19 -11.07
N ALA A 28 11.44 -26.40 -10.16
CA ALA A 28 10.69 -25.78 -9.06
C ALA A 28 9.54 -24.88 -9.59
N CYS A 29 9.84 -24.03 -10.59
CA CYS A 29 8.84 -23.18 -11.25
C CYS A 29 7.72 -24.00 -11.92
N LYS A 30 8.05 -25.11 -12.57
CA LYS A 30 7.07 -26.00 -13.21
C LYS A 30 6.17 -26.69 -12.18
N ILE A 31 6.73 -27.14 -11.05
CA ILE A 31 5.97 -27.79 -9.97
C ILE A 31 5.00 -26.81 -9.32
N MET A 32 5.43 -25.57 -9.06
CA MET A 32 4.61 -24.56 -8.40
C MET A 32 3.75 -23.71 -9.35
N GLY A 33 3.81 -23.97 -10.66
CA GLY A 33 3.01 -23.25 -11.66
C GLY A 33 3.35 -21.76 -11.78
N VAL A 34 4.61 -21.37 -11.57
CA VAL A 34 5.06 -19.97 -11.58
C VAL A 34 6.03 -19.74 -12.73
N SER A 35 6.01 -18.55 -13.34
CA SER A 35 6.97 -18.23 -14.40
C SER A 35 8.38 -18.05 -13.84
N ARG A 36 9.40 -18.38 -14.65
CA ARG A 36 10.81 -18.14 -14.31
C ARG A 36 11.09 -16.65 -14.04
N GLU A 37 10.42 -15.74 -14.75
CA GLU A 37 10.51 -14.30 -14.51
C GLU A 37 10.04 -13.93 -13.09
N THR A 38 8.91 -14.50 -12.64
CA THR A 38 8.39 -14.27 -11.29
C THR A 38 9.35 -14.78 -10.22
N PHE A 39 10.00 -15.92 -10.46
CA PHE A 39 11.04 -16.45 -9.58
C PHE A 39 12.19 -15.46 -9.40
N TYR A 40 12.76 -14.95 -10.49
CA TYR A 40 13.88 -14.01 -10.40
C TYR A 40 13.48 -12.71 -9.70
N ARG A 41 12.27 -12.21 -9.93
CA ARG A 41 11.73 -11.06 -9.19
C ARG A 41 11.64 -11.33 -7.68
N TYR A 42 11.16 -12.51 -7.26
CA TYR A 42 11.11 -12.86 -5.83
C TYR A 42 12.49 -13.04 -5.22
N ARG A 43 13.44 -13.58 -5.98
CA ARG A 43 14.83 -13.72 -5.55
C ARG A 43 15.50 -12.37 -5.34
N GLU A 44 15.32 -11.44 -6.27
CA GLU A 44 15.81 -10.05 -6.17
C GLU A 44 15.23 -9.36 -4.94
N LEU A 45 13.90 -9.40 -4.76
CA LEU A 45 13.25 -8.83 -3.57
C LEU A 45 13.74 -9.46 -2.26
N ALA A 46 13.96 -10.77 -2.25
CA ALA A 46 14.52 -11.47 -1.08
C ALA A 46 15.95 -11.01 -0.77
N ALA A 47 16.75 -10.72 -1.79
CA ALA A 47 18.13 -10.28 -1.65
C ALA A 47 18.22 -8.81 -1.17
N GLU A 48 17.33 -7.95 -1.64
CA GLU A 48 17.32 -6.52 -1.28
C GLU A 48 16.77 -6.25 0.12
N GLY A 49 15.69 -6.95 0.52
CA GLY A 49 14.94 -6.62 1.74
C GLY A 49 14.49 -7.82 2.56
N GLY A 50 15.08 -8.99 2.33
CA GLY A 50 14.72 -10.22 3.03
C GLY A 50 13.36 -10.79 2.59
N VAL A 51 12.91 -11.85 3.29
CA VAL A 51 11.67 -12.58 2.93
C VAL A 51 10.44 -11.69 3.07
N ASP A 52 10.44 -10.77 4.03
CA ASP A 52 9.33 -9.85 4.29
C ASP A 52 9.16 -8.77 3.21
N ALA A 53 10.20 -8.46 2.43
CA ALA A 53 10.07 -7.57 1.26
C ALA A 53 9.17 -8.15 0.15
N GLN A 54 8.84 -9.45 0.23
CA GLN A 54 7.87 -10.09 -0.67
C GLN A 54 6.42 -9.83 -0.25
N ILE A 55 6.17 -9.21 0.89
CA ILE A 55 4.82 -8.79 1.31
C ILE A 55 4.33 -7.76 0.31
N ASN A 56 3.13 -8.01 -0.24
CA ASN A 56 2.48 -7.24 -1.30
C ASN A 56 2.84 -5.74 -1.28
N ARG A 57 3.71 -5.31 -2.20
CA ARG A 57 3.72 -3.90 -2.64
C ARG A 57 2.34 -3.65 -3.24
N SER A 58 1.53 -2.85 -2.55
CA SER A 58 0.28 -2.34 -3.09
C SER A 58 0.55 -1.76 -4.48
N ARG A 59 -0.16 -2.22 -5.50
CA ARG A 59 -0.09 -1.64 -6.85
C ARG A 59 -0.71 -0.23 -6.91
N ARG A 60 -1.42 0.19 -5.86
CA ARG A 60 -2.01 1.53 -5.74
C ARG A 60 -0.95 2.47 -5.18
N ALA A 61 -0.07 2.96 -6.03
CA ALA A 61 0.75 4.13 -5.74
C ALA A 61 -0.08 5.41 -6.03
N PRO A 62 0.02 6.46 -5.20
CA PRO A 62 -0.60 7.74 -5.50
C PRO A 62 -0.10 8.29 -6.85
N ASN A 63 -1.01 8.68 -7.74
CA ASN A 63 -0.63 9.39 -8.96
C ASN A 63 -0.46 10.88 -8.65
N LEU A 64 0.78 11.35 -8.58
CA LEU A 64 1.13 12.73 -8.24
C LEU A 64 0.46 13.78 -9.16
N LYS A 65 0.22 13.43 -10.43
CA LYS A 65 -0.43 14.35 -11.39
C LYS A 65 -1.89 14.64 -11.06
N ASN A 66 -2.55 13.72 -10.37
CA ASN A 66 -3.95 13.83 -9.98
C ASN A 66 -4.10 14.15 -8.49
N ARG A 67 -3.01 14.57 -7.83
CA ARG A 67 -3.02 14.92 -6.42
C ARG A 67 -3.71 16.27 -6.23
N THR A 68 -4.50 16.39 -5.18
CA THR A 68 -5.09 17.66 -4.75
C THR A 68 -3.96 18.64 -4.41
N ASP A 69 -4.19 19.93 -4.65
CA ASP A 69 -3.19 20.94 -4.30
C ASP A 69 -2.90 20.91 -2.79
N GLU A 70 -1.64 21.16 -2.43
CA GLU A 70 -1.14 21.05 -1.06
C GLU A 70 -1.92 21.94 -0.07
N ALA A 71 -2.35 23.12 -0.50
CA ALA A 71 -3.13 24.04 0.33
C ALA A 71 -4.50 23.44 0.69
N THR A 72 -5.21 22.87 -0.28
CA THR A 72 -6.48 22.18 -0.06
C THR A 72 -6.29 20.91 0.79
N GLU A 73 -5.24 20.13 0.56
CA GLU A 73 -4.92 18.96 1.39
C GLU A 73 -4.71 19.35 2.85
N GLN A 74 -3.92 20.39 3.10
CA GLN A 74 -3.62 20.88 4.45
C GLN A 74 -4.89 21.40 5.14
N ALA A 75 -5.73 22.16 4.44
CA ALA A 75 -7.00 22.64 4.98
C ALA A 75 -7.93 21.49 5.43
N VAL A 76 -7.98 20.40 4.66
CA VAL A 76 -8.74 19.19 5.02
C VAL A 76 -8.14 18.50 6.25
N VAL A 77 -6.81 18.36 6.30
CA VAL A 77 -6.10 17.75 7.44
C VAL A 77 -6.34 18.55 8.71
N ASP A 78 -6.11 19.85 8.69
CA ASP A 78 -6.28 20.75 9.84
C ASP A 78 -7.71 20.69 10.39
N TYR A 79 -8.70 20.72 9.50
CA TYR A 79 -10.10 20.57 9.89
C TYR A 79 -10.37 19.20 10.53
N THR A 80 -9.83 18.13 9.94
CA THR A 80 -10.05 16.76 10.41
C THR A 80 -9.43 16.53 11.79
N VAL A 81 -8.26 17.13 12.06
CA VAL A 81 -7.62 17.08 13.39
C VAL A 81 -8.41 17.90 14.41
N ALA A 82 -8.93 19.08 14.03
CA ALA A 82 -9.75 19.90 14.91
C ALA A 82 -11.12 19.25 15.23
N PHE A 83 -11.70 18.52 14.28
CA PHE A 83 -13.02 17.89 14.39
C PHE A 83 -13.00 16.41 13.95
N PRO A 84 -12.38 15.52 14.73
CA PRO A 84 -12.09 14.14 14.30
C PRO A 84 -13.34 13.29 14.06
N THR A 85 -14.46 13.62 14.73
CA THR A 85 -15.74 12.92 14.61
C THR A 85 -16.53 13.30 13.37
N HIS A 86 -16.16 14.39 12.68
CA HIS A 86 -16.90 14.85 11.51
C HIS A 86 -16.67 13.90 10.31
N VAL A 87 -17.77 13.64 9.60
CA VAL A 87 -17.76 12.92 8.32
C VAL A 87 -17.24 13.83 7.21
N SER A 88 -16.89 13.26 6.06
CA SER A 88 -16.18 13.94 4.95
C SER A 88 -16.90 15.18 4.42
N THR A 89 -18.20 15.29 4.66
CA THR A 89 -19.02 16.43 4.28
C THR A 89 -18.65 17.68 5.07
N GLY A 90 -18.24 17.54 6.34
CA GLY A 90 -17.78 18.66 7.18
C GLY A 90 -16.54 19.36 6.62
N PRO A 91 -15.41 18.63 6.43
CA PRO A 91 -14.23 19.17 5.79
C PRO A 91 -14.50 19.72 4.39
N ALA A 92 -15.31 19.03 3.57
CA ALA A 92 -15.65 19.49 2.21
C ALA A 92 -16.37 20.85 2.24
N THR A 93 -17.42 21.00 3.06
CA THR A 93 -18.13 22.27 3.21
C THR A 93 -17.25 23.36 3.80
N SER A 94 -16.39 23.04 4.77
CA SER A 94 -15.42 23.99 5.32
C SER A 94 -14.43 24.48 4.26
N CYS A 95 -13.96 23.60 3.38
CA CYS A 95 -13.07 23.96 2.30
C CYS A 95 -13.76 24.91 1.31
N VAL A 96 -15.01 24.61 0.92
CA VAL A 96 -15.81 25.49 0.04
C VAL A 96 -15.97 26.89 0.64
N ASN A 97 -16.26 26.98 1.95
CA ASN A 97 -16.37 28.26 2.65
C ASN A 97 -15.04 29.05 2.70
N ARG A 98 -13.89 28.38 2.58
CA ARG A 98 -12.56 28.97 2.52
C ARG A 98 -12.07 29.24 1.09
N GLY A 99 -12.89 28.97 0.08
CA GLY A 99 -12.57 29.17 -1.33
C GLY A 99 -11.92 27.97 -2.03
N PHE A 100 -11.83 26.81 -1.36
CA PHE A 100 -11.28 25.57 -1.93
C PHE A 100 -12.40 24.64 -2.38
N PHE A 101 -12.30 24.06 -3.57
CA PHE A 101 -13.30 23.12 -4.06
C PHE A 101 -12.80 21.69 -3.99
N ILE A 102 -13.38 20.89 -3.09
CA ILE A 102 -13.08 19.47 -2.96
C ILE A 102 -14.37 18.67 -2.75
N SER A 103 -14.48 17.53 -3.43
CA SER A 103 -15.58 16.60 -3.22
C SER A 103 -15.37 15.77 -1.95
N ASP A 104 -16.46 15.19 -1.44
CA ASP A 104 -16.44 14.25 -0.32
C ASP A 104 -15.49 13.04 -0.57
N SER A 105 -15.45 12.57 -1.82
CA SER A 105 -14.50 11.54 -2.29
C SER A 105 -13.06 12.03 -2.37
N GLY A 106 -12.84 13.31 -2.68
CA GLY A 106 -11.54 13.96 -2.60
C GLY A 106 -11.04 14.00 -1.16
N VAL A 107 -11.87 14.42 -0.22
CA VAL A 107 -11.57 14.40 1.23
C VAL A 107 -11.19 12.99 1.69
N ARG A 108 -11.93 11.96 1.26
CA ARG A 108 -11.60 10.55 1.55
C ARG A 108 -10.22 10.17 1.03
N SER A 109 -9.84 10.66 -0.15
CA SER A 109 -8.55 10.39 -0.77
C SER A 109 -7.41 11.07 0.01
N VAL A 110 -7.60 12.31 0.44
CA VAL A 110 -6.67 13.02 1.34
C VAL A 110 -6.52 12.27 2.65
N TRP A 111 -7.60 11.78 3.25
CA TRP A 111 -7.50 10.97 4.47
C TRP A 111 -6.69 9.69 4.30
N LEU A 112 -6.83 8.99 3.18
CA LEU A 112 -6.02 7.80 2.90
C LEU A 112 -4.54 8.13 2.73
N LEU A 113 -4.21 9.28 2.14
CA LEU A 113 -2.83 9.74 1.99
C LEU A 113 -2.20 10.12 3.34
N HIS A 114 -2.97 10.74 4.23
CA HIS A 114 -2.50 11.22 5.53
C HIS A 114 -2.76 10.24 6.70
N ASN A 115 -3.19 9.00 6.41
CA ASN A 115 -3.58 8.00 7.40
C ASN A 115 -4.72 8.42 8.36
N LEU A 116 -5.62 9.31 7.93
CA LEU A 116 -6.77 9.81 8.72
C LEU A 116 -8.08 9.07 8.38
N GLU A 117 -8.02 7.92 7.70
CA GLU A 117 -9.19 7.26 7.13
C GLU A 117 -10.09 6.60 8.17
N ASN A 118 -9.55 6.33 9.36
CA ASN A 118 -10.24 5.74 10.50
C ASN A 118 -10.25 6.71 11.66
N LEU A 119 -11.33 6.73 12.44
CA LEU A 119 -11.44 7.60 13.62
C LEU A 119 -10.29 7.39 14.61
N LYS A 120 -9.84 6.14 14.80
CA LYS A 120 -8.69 5.80 15.65
C LYS A 120 -7.36 6.44 15.22
N ARG A 121 -7.25 6.84 13.95
CA ARG A 121 -6.04 7.46 13.40
C ARG A 121 -6.15 8.98 13.28
N ARG A 122 -7.27 9.57 13.70
CA ARG A 122 -7.49 11.02 13.75
C ARG A 122 -7.17 11.63 15.11
N TYR A 123 -6.89 10.79 16.10
CA TYR A 123 -6.40 11.16 17.42
C TYR A 123 -4.89 10.99 17.48
#